data_AF-A0AAW0ZBG1-F1
#
_entry.id   AF-A0AAW0ZBG1-F1
#
_cell.length_a   1.000
_cell.length_b   1.000
_cell.length_c   1.000
_cell.angle_alpha   90.00
_cell.angle_beta   90.00
_cell.angle_gamma   90.00
#
_symmetry.space_group_name_H-M   'P 1'
#
loop_
_entity.id
_entity.type
_entity.pdbx_description
1 polymer ?
#
loop_
_entity_poly.entity_id
_entity_poly.type
_entity_poly.pdbx_seq_one_letter_code
_entity_poly.pdbx_strand_id
1 'polypeptide(L)'
;MKLKGEEEMVIAEIGSWEEKRMVMIRQKTLKRGLYVDDDLTKEERTTQKKLRERATEERKKGNQMKVSYRKIRIGNKWFYWNDNKETIIEKSGICNL
;
A
#
# COMPACT_ATOMS: atom_id res chain seq x y z
N MET A 1 -9.24 -27.36 17.23
CA MET A 1 -8.60 -26.07 16.88
C MET A 1 -7.10 -26.35 16.81
N LYS A 2 -6.48 -26.39 15.63
CA LYS A 2 -5.03 -26.60 15.53
C LYS A 2 -4.35 -25.29 15.90
N LEU A 3 -3.51 -25.31 16.94
CA LEU A 3 -2.63 -24.20 17.29
C LEU A 3 -1.73 -23.95 16.07
N LYS A 4 -1.87 -22.76 15.48
CA LYS A 4 -0.99 -22.24 14.42
C LYS A 4 0.44 -22.35 14.95
N GLY A 5 1.34 -22.93 14.13
CA GLY A 5 2.77 -22.93 14.44
C GLY A 5 3.23 -21.52 14.76
N GLU A 6 4.21 -21.41 15.67
CA GLU A 6 4.79 -20.15 16.10
C GLU A 6 5.22 -19.34 14.87
N GLU A 7 4.45 -18.30 14.53
CA GLU A 7 4.81 -17.36 13.48
C GLU A 7 5.92 -16.48 14.07
N GLU A 8 7.18 -16.80 13.76
CA GLU A 8 8.32 -15.97 14.16
C GLU A 8 8.22 -14.60 13.48
N MET A 9 8.10 -13.55 14.29
CA MET A 9 8.03 -12.16 13.83
C MET A 9 9.39 -11.50 14.06
N VAL A 10 9.94 -10.90 13.00
CA VAL A 10 11.17 -10.09 13.06
C VAL A 10 10.82 -8.66 12.73
N ILE A 11 11.24 -7.73 13.61
CA ILE A 11 11.18 -6.30 13.33
C ILE A 11 12.49 -5.92 12.64
N ALA A 12 12.39 -5.34 11.45
CA ALA A 12 13.52 -4.87 10.68
C ALA A 12 13.46 -3.35 10.55
N GLU A 13 14.53 -2.67 10.95
CA GLU A 13 14.72 -1.25 10.68
C GLU A 13 15.34 -1.06 9.28
N ILE A 14 14.86 -0.07 8.54
CA ILE A 14 15.33 0.23 7.18
C ILE A 14 15.89 1.65 7.18
N GLY A 15 17.06 1.82 6.58
CA GLY A 15 17.84 3.07 6.64
C GLY A 15 17.23 4.25 5.90
N SER A 16 16.32 4.01 4.96
CA SER A 16 15.64 5.07 4.22
C SER A 16 14.18 4.74 3.88
N TRP A 17 13.40 5.79 3.67
CA TRP A 17 12.01 5.66 3.27
C TRP A 17 11.87 5.04 1.87
N GLU A 18 12.77 5.37 0.94
CA GLU A 18 12.81 4.81 -0.41
C GLU A 18 13.04 3.30 -0.41
N GLU A 19 13.94 2.82 0.43
CA GLU A 19 14.19 1.38 0.61
C GLU A 19 12.98 0.68 1.21
N LYS A 20 12.36 1.27 2.24
CA LYS A 20 11.12 0.75 2.84
C LYS A 20 10.04 0.60 1.76
N ARG A 21 9.85 1.63 0.93
CA ARG A 21 8.93 1.59 -0.21
C ARG A 21 9.26 0.47 -1.19
N MET A 22 10.54 0.27 -1.52
CA MET A 22 10.97 -0.80 -2.43
C MET A 22 10.67 -2.19 -1.87
N VAL A 23 10.89 -2.41 -0.58
CA VAL A 23 10.52 -3.65 0.13
C VAL A 23 9.01 -3.89 0.05
N MET A 24 8.20 -2.88 0.41
CA MET A 24 6.73 -2.98 0.36
C MET A 24 6.19 -3.25 -1.06
N ILE A 25 6.80 -2.67 -2.09
CA ILE A 25 6.41 -2.94 -3.50
C ILE A 25 6.77 -4.36 -3.92
N ARG A 26 7.93 -4.85 -3.49
CA ARG A 26 8.45 -6.17 -3.84
C ARG A 26 7.88 -7.29 -2.97
N GLN A 27 7.17 -7.00 -1.88
CA GLN A 27 6.57 -8.03 -1.00
C GLN A 27 5.76 -9.11 -1.75
N LYS A 28 5.17 -8.76 -2.90
CA LYS A 28 4.44 -9.69 -3.76
C LYS A 28 5.31 -10.82 -4.36
N THR A 29 6.64 -10.69 -4.32
CA THR A 29 7.59 -11.70 -4.82
C THR A 29 8.08 -12.62 -3.71
N LEU A 30 7.61 -12.45 -2.47
CA LEU A 30 7.97 -13.32 -1.35
C LEU A 30 7.40 -14.73 -1.55
N LYS A 31 8.10 -15.72 -0.99
CA LYS A 31 7.61 -17.10 -0.95
C LYS A 31 6.30 -17.16 -0.17
N ARG A 32 5.41 -18.08 -0.57
CA ARG A 32 4.13 -18.29 0.10
C ARG A 32 4.36 -18.61 1.59
N GLY A 33 3.63 -17.93 2.48
CA GLY A 33 3.78 -18.06 3.93
C GLY A 33 4.65 -16.96 4.56
N LEU A 34 5.34 -16.14 3.76
CA LEU A 34 6.02 -14.94 4.24
C LEU A 34 5.19 -13.70 3.96
N TYR A 35 5.10 -12.83 4.95
CA TYR A 35 4.37 -11.57 4.89
C TYR A 35 5.25 -10.47 5.46
N VAL A 36 5.11 -9.27 4.90
CA VAL A 36 5.71 -8.04 5.44
C VAL A 36 4.55 -7.15 5.82
N ASP A 37 4.42 -6.89 7.11
CA ASP A 37 3.50 -5.88 7.63
C ASP A 37 4.24 -4.55 7.76
N ASP A 38 3.55 -3.48 7.37
CA ASP A 38 4.09 -2.13 7.42
C ASP A 38 3.90 -1.55 8.82
N ASP A 39 4.99 -1.21 9.50
CA ASP A 39 4.90 -0.35 10.69
C ASP A 39 4.73 1.11 10.23
N LEU A 40 3.46 1.47 10.03
CA LEU A 40 3.08 2.77 9.49
C LEU A 40 3.40 3.89 10.48
N THR A 41 4.22 4.83 10.03
CA THR A 41 4.41 6.12 10.72
C THR A 41 3.10 6.91 10.76
N LYS A 42 3.01 7.95 11.60
CA LYS A 42 1.81 8.82 11.68
C LYS A 42 1.43 9.42 10.31
N GLU A 43 2.42 9.80 9.52
CA GLU A 43 2.22 10.34 8.17
C GLU A 43 1.67 9.26 7.24
N GLU A 44 2.26 8.07 7.23
CA GLU A 44 1.80 6.95 6.40
C GLU A 44 0.37 6.50 6.77
N ARG A 45 0.03 6.53 8.07
CA ARG A 45 -1.35 6.30 8.54
C ARG A 45 -2.32 7.32 7.97
N THR A 46 -1.92 8.59 7.91
CA THR A 46 -2.74 9.67 7.37
C THR A 46 -2.96 9.50 5.86
N THR A 47 -1.90 9.20 5.12
CA THR A 47 -1.97 8.84 3.70
C THR A 47 -2.92 7.66 3.47
N GLN A 48 -2.77 6.59 4.25
CA GLN A 48 -3.59 5.40 4.08
C GLN A 48 -5.05 5.63 4.47
N LYS A 49 -5.31 6.48 5.46
CA LYS A 49 -6.66 6.94 5.82
C LYS A 49 -7.31 7.67 4.64
N LYS A 50 -6.64 8.65 4.04
CA LYS A 50 -7.16 9.37 2.86
C LYS A 50 -7.44 8.43 1.67
N LEU A 51 -6.57 7.43 1.43
CA LEU A 51 -6.82 6.39 0.42
C LEU A 51 -8.03 5.51 0.73
N ARG A 52 -8.26 5.15 2.00
CA ARG A 52 -9.42 4.37 2.45
C ARG A 52 -10.72 5.16 2.38
N GLU A 53 -10.68 6.45 2.69
CA GLU A 53 -11.83 7.35 2.52
C GLU A 53 -12.24 7.39 1.05
N ARG A 54 -11.28 7.62 0.15
CA ARG A 54 -11.52 7.57 -1.29
C ARG A 54 -12.06 6.21 -1.75
N ALA A 55 -11.50 5.11 -1.24
CA ALA A 55 -12.00 3.76 -1.54
C ALA A 55 -13.45 3.56 -1.10
N THR A 56 -13.83 4.14 0.04
CA THR A 56 -15.18 4.05 0.60
C THR A 56 -16.17 4.82 -0.27
N GLU A 57 -15.80 6.03 -0.72
CA GLU A 57 -16.60 6.81 -1.67
C GLU A 57 -16.84 6.04 -2.97
N GLU A 58 -15.80 5.44 -3.54
CA GLU A 58 -15.90 4.69 -4.79
C GLU A 58 -16.70 3.38 -4.62
N ARG A 59 -16.58 2.73 -3.46
CA ARG A 59 -17.42 1.58 -3.11
C ARG A 59 -18.90 1.95 -3.09
N LYS A 60 -19.25 3.11 -2.50
CA LYS A 60 -20.63 3.61 -2.48
C LYS A 60 -21.18 3.87 -3.88
N LYS A 61 -20.31 4.22 -4.83
CA LYS A 61 -20.66 4.37 -6.26
C LYS A 61 -20.76 3.04 -7.02
N GLY A 62 -20.50 1.90 -6.37
CA GLY A 62 -20.53 0.58 -7.00
C GLY A 62 -19.26 0.19 -7.76
N ASN A 63 -18.19 0.97 -7.65
CA ASN A 63 -16.93 0.68 -8.35
C ASN A 63 -16.14 -0.42 -7.64
N GLN A 64 -15.51 -1.31 -8.41
CA GLN A 64 -14.52 -2.23 -7.88
C GLN A 64 -13.24 -1.49 -7.53
N MET A 65 -12.75 -1.68 -6.30
CA MET A 65 -11.53 -1.03 -5.84
C MET A 65 -10.54 -1.99 -5.17
N LYS A 66 -9.26 -1.66 -5.29
CA LYS A 66 -8.16 -2.35 -4.58
C LYS A 66 -7.18 -1.33 -4.01
N VAL A 67 -7.09 -1.24 -2.69
CA VAL A 67 -6.07 -0.43 -2.02
C VAL A 67 -4.76 -1.22 -1.97
N SER A 68 -3.64 -0.53 -2.18
CA SER A 68 -2.27 -1.06 -2.05
C SER A 68 -1.37 0.02 -1.46
N TYR A 69 -0.08 -0.27 -1.22
CA TYR A 69 0.83 0.71 -0.65
C TYR A 69 0.88 2.01 -1.48
N ARG A 70 0.50 3.13 -0.86
CA ARG A 70 0.39 4.48 -1.45
C ARG A 70 -0.39 4.58 -2.78
N LYS A 71 -1.29 3.63 -3.07
CA LYS A 71 -2.09 3.66 -4.30
C LYS A 71 -3.44 2.96 -4.17
N ILE A 72 -4.37 3.33 -5.04
CA ILE A 72 -5.69 2.72 -5.15
C ILE A 72 -5.99 2.41 -6.62
N ARG A 73 -6.49 1.21 -6.89
CA ARG A 73 -7.11 0.88 -8.18
C ARG A 73 -8.60 1.13 -8.08
N ILE A 74 -9.16 1.86 -9.03
CA ILE A 74 -10.61 2.08 -9.18
C ILE A 74 -10.96 1.69 -10.61
N GLY A 75 -11.79 0.64 -10.77
CA GLY A 75 -11.98 0.01 -12.08
C GLY A 75 -10.64 -0.47 -12.66
N ASN A 76 -10.29 -0.02 -13.87
CA ASN A 76 -9.04 -0.39 -14.53
C ASN A 76 -7.91 0.65 -14.37
N LYS A 77 -8.15 1.72 -13.63
CA LYS A 77 -7.20 2.84 -13.48
C LYS A 77 -6.48 2.76 -12.13
N TRP A 78 -5.19 3.10 -12.14
CA TRP A 78 -4.38 3.23 -10.94
C TRP A 78 -4.19 4.69 -10.58
N PHE A 79 -4.50 5.00 -9.33
CA PHE A 79 -4.28 6.31 -8.73
C PHE A 79 -3.25 6.17 -7.61
N TYR A 80 -2.38 7.15 -7.49
CA TYR A 80 -1.24 7.14 -6.57
C TYR A 80 -1.32 8.33 -5.65
N TRP A 81 -0.91 8.13 -4.39
CA TRP A 81 -0.68 9.23 -3.49
C TRP A 81 0.54 10.03 -3.95
N ASN A 82 0.38 11.34 -4.11
CA ASN A 82 1.44 12.29 -4.37
C ASN A 82 1.77 13.01 -3.06
N ASP A 83 2.95 12.74 -2.50
CA ASP A 83 3.38 13.33 -1.23
C ASP A 83 3.53 14.86 -1.33
N ASN A 84 4.10 15.37 -2.42
CA ASN A 84 4.32 16.82 -2.62
C ASN A 84 3.02 17.62 -2.65
N LYS A 85 1.94 17.01 -3.16
CA LYS A 85 0.63 17.67 -3.31
C LYS A 85 -0.38 17.20 -2.29
N GLU A 86 -0.02 16.27 -1.41
CA GLU A 86 -0.94 15.52 -0.52
C GLU A 86 -2.27 15.10 -1.16
N THR A 87 -2.22 14.63 -2.42
CA THR A 87 -3.43 14.30 -3.18
C THR A 87 -3.27 13.00 -3.95
N ILE A 88 -4.41 12.41 -4.32
CA ILE A 88 -4.46 11.19 -5.13
C ILE A 88 -4.53 11.60 -6.60
N ILE A 89 -3.52 11.20 -7.39
CA ILE A 89 -3.40 11.53 -8.82
C ILE A 89 -3.52 10.28 -9.69
N GLU A 90 -4.16 10.39 -10.85
CA GLU A 90 -4.15 9.34 -11.87
C GLU A 90 -2.78 9.31 -12.55
N LYS A 91 -2.14 8.15 -12.63
CA LYS A 91 -0.92 8.02 -13.45
C LYS A 91 -1.31 7.51 -14.83
N SER A 92 -1.58 8.43 -15.75
CA SER A 92 -1.55 8.16 -17.20
C SER A 92 -0.14 7.68 -17.54
N GLY A 93 -0.01 6.54 -18.22
CA GLY A 93 1.27 5.86 -18.40
C GLY A 93 2.34 6.73 -19.06
N ILE A 94 3.23 7.30 -18.26
CA ILE A 94 4.63 7.60 -18.62
C ILE A 94 5.47 7.23 -17.40
N CYS A 95 6.10 6.06 -17.44
CA CYS A 95 7.30 5.80 -16.67
C CYS A 95 8.46 6.15 -17.60
N ASN A 96 9.10 7.30 -17.39
CA ASN A 96 10.54 7.36 -17.63
C ASN A 96 11.18 6.93 -16.31
N LEU A 97 11.80 5.75 -16.34
CA LEU A 97 12.88 5.39 -15.44
C LEU A 97 14.10 6.25 -15.77
#